data_AF-A0A8S9H6B9-F1
#
_entry.id   AF-A0A8S9H6B9-F1
#
_cell.length_a   1.000
_cell.length_b   1.000
_cell.length_c   1.000
_cell.angle_alpha   90.00
_cell.angle_beta   90.00
_cell.angle_gamma   90.00
#
_symmetry.space_group_name_H-M   'P 1'
#
loop_
_entity.id
_entity.type
_entity.pdbx_description
1 polymer ?
#
loop_
_entity_poly.entity_id
_entity_poly.type
_entity_poly.pdbx_seq_one_letter_code
_entity_poly.pdbx_strand_id
1 'polypeptide(L)'
;MSICVKFWRGEWKKNEEEEWHFHPDEEDIGKRVMIKDDETYATLEAMVRRQYSLRPSTPLVLTFRLPSWMLSPLGYKTSPTTINHTEDLCILLNVKTSLSYLALLVIVGPRRVAEYEFLCRTRFSIGSTTYIVDGTQTEANRAEYESK
;
A
#
# COMPACT_ATOMS: atom_id res chain seq x y z
N MET A 1 14.27 -19.64 -5.29
CA MET A 1 14.82 -18.63 -6.25
C MET A 1 14.75 -17.25 -5.58
N SER A 2 15.39 -16.21 -6.13
CA SER A 2 15.21 -14.84 -5.59
C SER A 2 14.77 -13.88 -6.67
N ILE A 3 13.85 -13.01 -6.33
CA ILE A 3 13.20 -12.06 -7.23
C ILE A 3 13.63 -10.65 -6.82
N CYS A 4 14.03 -9.84 -7.80
CA CYS A 4 14.36 -8.44 -7.58
C CYS A 4 13.09 -7.59 -7.63
N VAL A 5 12.72 -6.97 -6.51
CA VAL A 5 11.54 -6.08 -6.39
C VAL A 5 12.01 -4.67 -6.07
N LYS A 6 11.42 -3.68 -6.75
CA LYS A 6 11.66 -2.26 -6.45
C LYS A 6 10.68 -1.82 -5.35
N PHE A 7 11.20 -1.22 -4.29
CA PHE A 7 10.42 -0.60 -3.23
C PHE A 7 10.31 0.89 -3.49
N TRP A 8 9.11 1.44 -3.30
CA TRP A 8 8.86 2.87 -3.27
C TRP A 8 8.05 3.23 -2.04
N ARG A 9 8.44 4.30 -1.36
CA ARG A 9 7.68 4.96 -0.30
C ARG A 9 6.91 6.13 -0.88
N GLY A 10 5.69 6.33 -0.40
CA GLY A 10 4.84 7.41 -0.88
C GLY A 10 3.42 7.27 -0.35
N GLU A 11 2.48 7.82 -1.11
CA GLU A 11 1.07 7.81 -0.76
C GLU A 11 0.19 7.53 -1.99
N TRP A 12 -0.94 6.88 -1.74
CA TRP A 12 -1.97 6.68 -2.76
C TRP A 12 -2.96 7.84 -2.71
N LYS A 13 -3.29 8.37 -3.88
CA LYS A 13 -4.34 9.39 -4.05
C LYS A 13 -5.35 8.94 -5.09
N LYS A 14 -6.57 9.45 -4.96
CA LYS A 14 -7.56 9.41 -6.04
C LYS A 14 -7.58 10.76 -6.76
N ASN A 15 -7.64 10.73 -8.08
CA ASN A 15 -7.92 11.92 -8.88
C ASN A 15 -9.44 12.21 -8.93
N GLU A 16 -9.82 13.26 -9.65
CA GLU A 16 -11.23 13.66 -9.85
C GLU A 16 -12.08 12.58 -10.54
N GLU A 17 -11.46 11.66 -11.27
CA GLU A 17 -12.13 10.54 -11.97
C GLU A 17 -12.21 9.25 -11.11
N GLU A 18 -11.86 9.34 -9.83
CA GLU A 18 -11.74 8.25 -8.85
C GLU A 18 -10.64 7.22 -9.17
N GLU A 19 -9.71 7.55 -10.07
CA GLU A 19 -8.58 6.70 -10.37
C GLU A 19 -7.48 6.81 -9.33
N TRP A 20 -6.91 5.67 -8.99
CA TRP A 20 -5.83 5.57 -8.01
C TRP A 20 -4.46 5.76 -8.64
N HIS A 21 -3.70 6.70 -8.08
CA HIS A 21 -2.33 6.98 -8.47
C HIS A 21 -1.41 6.96 -7.25
N PHE A 22 -0.25 6.32 -7.39
CA PHE A 22 0.77 6.32 -6.34
C PHE A 22 1.71 7.48 -6.57
N HIS A 23 1.92 8.29 -5.54
CA HIS A 23 2.83 9.42 -5.54
C HIS A 23 4.02 9.07 -4.65
N PRO A 24 5.18 8.70 -5.24
CA PRO A 24 6.40 8.50 -4.48
C PRO A 24 6.81 9.77 -3.74
N ASP A 25 7.45 9.62 -2.59
CA ASP A 25 8.10 10.75 -1.92
C ASP A 25 9.21 11.32 -2.81
N GLU A 26 9.36 12.65 -2.85
CA GLU A 26 10.33 13.33 -3.73
C GLU A 26 11.77 12.85 -3.54
N GLU A 27 12.14 12.49 -2.32
CA GLU A 27 13.47 12.02 -1.97
C GLU A 27 13.68 10.51 -2.19
N ASP A 28 12.60 9.74 -2.41
CA ASP A 28 12.71 8.30 -2.61
C ASP A 28 12.96 7.99 -4.09
N ILE A 29 14.18 7.58 -4.43
CA ILE A 29 14.56 7.13 -5.77
C ILE A 29 14.11 5.69 -6.10
N GLY A 30 13.52 5.04 -5.10
CA GLY A 30 13.08 3.67 -5.07
C GLY A 30 14.25 2.68 -5.12
N LYS A 31 14.29 1.74 -4.16
CA LYS A 31 15.43 0.83 -4.03
C LYS A 31 15.07 -0.59 -4.46
N ARG A 32 15.99 -1.23 -5.17
CA ARG A 32 15.88 -2.64 -5.56
C ARG A 32 16.33 -3.53 -4.41
N VAL A 33 15.48 -4.49 -4.06
CA VAL A 33 15.73 -5.46 -2.98
C VAL A 33 15.50 -6.86 -3.53
N MET A 34 16.39 -7.78 -3.18
CA MET A 34 16.23 -9.20 -3.49
C MET A 34 15.37 -9.84 -2.41
N ILE A 35 14.30 -10.49 -2.84
CA ILE A 35 13.33 -11.17 -1.98
C ILE A 35 13.30 -12.63 -2.41
N LYS A 36 13.13 -13.57 -1.48
CA LYS A 36 12.96 -14.97 -1.85
C LYS A 36 11.59 -15.19 -2.53
N ASP A 37 11.50 -16.21 -3.38
CA ASP A 37 10.24 -16.61 -4.00
C ASP A 37 9.26 -17.30 -3.02
N ASP A 38 9.75 -17.73 -1.86
CA ASP A 38 8.99 -18.27 -0.73
C ASP A 38 8.93 -17.30 0.46
N GLU A 39 9.14 -16.01 0.23
CA GLU A 39 9.21 -15.02 1.31
C GLU A 39 7.89 -14.92 2.10
N THR A 40 8.01 -14.66 3.40
CA THR A 40 6.86 -14.39 4.26
C THR A 40 6.56 -12.91 4.38
N TYR A 41 5.29 -12.58 4.68
CA TYR A 41 4.91 -11.19 4.98
C TYR A 41 5.78 -10.59 6.10
N ALA A 42 6.00 -11.32 7.19
CA ALA A 42 6.77 -10.83 8.34
C ALA A 42 8.22 -10.47 7.98
N THR A 43 8.89 -11.31 7.18
CA THR A 43 10.24 -11.01 6.70
C THR A 43 10.24 -9.81 5.76
N LEU A 44 9.28 -9.75 4.82
CA LEU A 44 9.15 -8.64 3.90
C LEU A 44 8.94 -7.31 4.64
N GLU A 45 8.04 -7.31 5.62
CA GLU A 45 7.77 -6.16 6.48
C GLU A 45 9.05 -5.72 7.21
N ALA A 46 9.80 -6.66 7.81
CA ALA A 46 11.07 -6.37 8.46
C ALA A 46 12.11 -5.78 7.48
N MET A 47 12.17 -6.28 6.25
CA MET A 47 13.04 -5.73 5.19
C MET A 47 12.67 -4.31 4.83
N VAL A 48 11.37 -4.01 4.68
CA VAL A 48 10.85 -2.67 4.40
C VAL A 48 11.13 -1.71 5.56
N ARG A 49 10.86 -2.14 6.80
CA ARG A 49 11.14 -1.34 8.01
C ARG A 49 12.63 -1.01 8.12
N ARG A 50 13.51 -1.98 7.91
CA ARG A 50 14.97 -1.74 7.87
C ARG A 50 15.34 -0.78 6.74
N GLN A 51 14.74 -0.95 5.58
CA GLN A 51 15.06 -0.14 4.40
C GLN A 51 14.71 1.34 4.59
N TYR A 52 13.60 1.65 5.24
CA TYR A 52 13.17 3.03 5.51
C TYR A 52 13.47 3.50 6.94
N SER A 53 14.28 2.76 7.71
CA SER A 53 14.64 3.09 9.10
C SER A 53 13.43 3.34 10.01
N LEU A 54 12.39 2.50 9.88
CA LEU A 54 11.14 2.64 10.61
C LEU A 54 11.23 2.04 12.01
N ARG A 55 10.58 2.68 12.98
CA ARG A 55 10.39 2.09 14.32
C ARG A 55 9.38 0.94 14.24
N PRO A 56 9.44 -0.04 15.16
CA PRO A 56 8.43 -1.11 15.22
C PRO A 56 7.00 -0.58 15.37
N SER A 57 6.82 0.52 16.11
CA SER A 57 5.53 1.15 16.34
C SER A 57 5.04 2.06 15.20
N THR A 58 5.86 2.30 14.17
CA THR A 58 5.45 3.15 13.05
C THR A 58 4.43 2.39 12.20
N PRO A 59 3.22 2.91 11.97
CA PRO A 59 2.24 2.31 11.08
C PRO A 59 2.80 2.17 9.66
N LEU A 60 2.49 1.04 9.02
CA LEU A 60 3.05 0.64 7.74
C LEU A 60 2.00 -0.16 6.98
N VAL A 61 1.79 0.18 5.70
CA VAL A 61 0.98 -0.62 4.78
C VAL A 61 1.79 -0.94 3.54
N LEU A 62 1.77 -2.21 3.15
CA LEU A 62 2.41 -2.72 1.95
C LEU A 62 1.36 -2.92 0.87
N THR A 63 1.58 -2.36 -0.30
CA THR A 63 0.65 -2.46 -1.43
C THR A 63 1.39 -2.76 -2.72
N PHE A 64 0.65 -3.19 -3.73
CA PHE A 64 1.12 -3.19 -5.11
C PHE A 64 -0.02 -2.87 -6.06
N ARG A 65 0.33 -2.63 -7.33
CA ARG A 65 -0.62 -2.33 -8.39
C ARG A 65 -0.38 -3.22 -9.58
N LEU A 66 -1.36 -4.04 -9.91
CA LEU A 66 -1.39 -4.74 -11.20
C LEU A 66 -1.55 -3.72 -12.34
N PRO A 67 -1.03 -4.01 -13.53
CA PRO A 67 -1.24 -3.18 -14.71
C PRO A 67 -2.73 -2.99 -15.02
N SER A 68 -3.10 -1.84 -15.58
CA SER A 68 -4.50 -1.51 -15.88
C SER A 68 -5.22 -2.57 -16.74
N TRP A 69 -4.51 -3.20 -17.68
CA TRP A 69 -5.08 -4.26 -18.53
C TRP A 69 -5.45 -5.54 -17.76
N MET A 70 -4.81 -5.82 -16.62
CA MET A 70 -5.20 -6.92 -15.72
C MET A 70 -6.39 -6.55 -14.83
N LEU A 71 -6.72 -5.26 -14.75
CA LEU A 71 -7.78 -4.70 -13.90
C LEU A 71 -9.04 -4.37 -14.70
N SER A 72 -9.18 -4.91 -15.92
CA SER A 72 -10.35 -4.71 -16.77
C SER A 72 -11.63 -5.19 -16.07
N PRO A 73 -12.76 -4.46 -16.20
CA PRO A 73 -12.95 -3.25 -17.02
C PRO A 73 -12.63 -1.93 -16.30
N LEU A 74 -12.36 -1.97 -14.99
CA LEU A 74 -12.29 -0.79 -14.15
C LEU A 74 -10.92 -0.09 -14.17
N GLY A 75 -9.86 -0.79 -14.58
CA GLY A 75 -8.53 -0.21 -14.73
C GLY A 75 -8.02 0.41 -13.43
N TYR A 76 -7.63 1.68 -13.49
CA TYR A 76 -7.10 2.40 -12.34
C TYR A 76 -8.15 2.82 -11.31
N LYS A 77 -9.45 2.65 -11.58
CA LYS A 77 -10.51 2.83 -10.57
C LYS A 77 -10.53 1.70 -9.54
N THR A 78 -9.95 0.54 -9.86
CA THR A 78 -9.74 -0.56 -8.90
C THR A 78 -8.78 -0.09 -7.80
N SER A 79 -9.03 -0.45 -6.54
CA SER A 79 -8.12 -0.10 -5.43
C SER A 79 -6.76 -0.81 -5.57
N PRO A 80 -5.69 -0.27 -4.94
CA PRO A 80 -4.44 -1.01 -4.82
C PRO A 80 -4.66 -2.33 -4.08
N THR A 81 -3.83 -3.32 -4.37
CA THR A 81 -3.86 -4.57 -3.62
C THR A 81 -3.03 -4.38 -2.36
N THR A 82 -3.68 -4.38 -1.20
CA THR A 82 -3.00 -4.43 0.10
C THR A 82 -2.47 -5.84 0.35
N ILE A 83 -1.24 -5.94 0.82
CA ILE A 83 -0.64 -7.19 1.29
C ILE A 83 -0.78 -7.19 2.81
N ASN A 84 -1.67 -8.03 3.36
CA ASN A 84 -1.86 -8.18 4.80
C ASN A 84 -1.21 -9.46 5.33
N HIS A 85 -1.17 -10.48 4.48
CA HIS A 85 -0.71 -11.82 4.84
C HIS A 85 0.21 -12.41 3.76
N THR A 86 0.92 -13.49 4.10
CA THR A 86 1.84 -14.18 3.17
C THR A 86 1.12 -14.68 1.91
N GLU A 87 -0.16 -15.02 2.00
CA GLU A 87 -0.97 -15.43 0.83
C GLU A 87 -1.19 -14.32 -0.20
N ASP A 88 -1.30 -13.06 0.25
CA ASP A 88 -1.40 -11.90 -0.64
C ASP A 88 -0.06 -11.65 -1.36
N LEU A 89 1.05 -11.93 -0.67
CA LEU A 89 2.40 -11.78 -1.21
C LEU A 89 2.65 -12.76 -2.36
N CYS A 90 2.04 -13.94 -2.35
CA CYS A 90 2.13 -14.89 -3.46
C CYS A 90 1.70 -14.27 -4.79
N ILE A 91 0.70 -13.38 -4.79
CA ILE A 91 0.25 -12.71 -6.01
C ILE A 91 1.37 -11.81 -6.55
N LEU A 92 1.96 -10.97 -5.70
CA LEU A 92 3.09 -10.12 -6.08
C LEU A 92 4.24 -10.96 -6.64
N LEU A 93 4.67 -12.00 -5.91
CA LEU A 93 5.83 -12.81 -6.30
C LEU A 93 5.60 -13.55 -7.62
N ASN A 94 4.43 -14.18 -7.80
CA ASN A 94 4.09 -14.90 -9.03
C ASN A 94 3.99 -13.94 -10.23
N VAL A 95 3.25 -12.84 -10.10
CA VAL A 95 3.07 -11.88 -11.20
C VAL A 95 4.41 -11.22 -11.55
N LYS A 96 5.26 -10.94 -10.56
CA LYS A 96 6.58 -10.32 -10.77
C LYS A 96 7.53 -11.15 -11.64
N THR A 97 7.39 -12.48 -11.66
CA THR A 97 8.19 -13.35 -12.54
C THR A 97 7.93 -13.05 -14.02
N SER A 98 6.69 -12.64 -14.35
CA SER A 98 6.26 -12.34 -15.71
C SER A 98 6.24 -10.83 -16.00
N LEU A 99 6.09 -9.99 -14.96
CA LEU A 99 6.04 -8.53 -15.06
C LEU A 99 7.17 -7.88 -14.26
N SER A 100 8.30 -7.67 -14.93
CA SER A 100 9.53 -7.18 -14.30
C SER A 100 9.41 -5.79 -13.65
N TYR A 101 8.45 -4.97 -14.09
CA TYR A 101 8.20 -3.61 -13.60
C TYR A 101 7.29 -3.53 -12.36
N LEU A 102 6.72 -4.65 -11.91
CA LEU A 102 5.87 -4.66 -10.71
C LEU A 102 6.70 -4.27 -9.47
N ALA A 103 6.21 -3.30 -8.71
CA ALA A 103 6.90 -2.72 -7.57
C ALA A 103 6.08 -2.88 -6.28
N LEU A 104 6.78 -2.93 -5.15
CA LEU A 104 6.17 -2.81 -3.84
C LEU A 104 6.04 -1.32 -3.49
N LEU A 105 4.83 -0.92 -3.16
CA LEU A 105 4.44 0.45 -2.89
C LEU A 105 4.08 0.56 -1.41
N VAL A 106 4.82 1.39 -0.69
CA VAL A 106 4.89 1.39 0.77
C VAL A 106 4.35 2.71 1.31
N ILE A 107 3.38 2.61 2.20
CA ILE A 107 2.78 3.75 2.89
C ILE A 107 3.26 3.74 4.34
N VAL A 108 3.82 4.84 4.80
CA VAL A 108 4.47 4.94 6.11
C VAL A 108 3.85 6.06 6.93
N GLY A 109 3.59 5.76 8.20
CA GLY A 109 3.18 6.74 9.20
C GLY A 109 1.66 6.83 9.37
N PRO A 110 1.20 7.28 10.55
CA PRO A 110 -0.21 7.16 10.96
C PRO A 110 -1.16 7.90 10.01
N ARG A 111 -0.83 9.14 9.65
CA ARG A 111 -1.68 9.98 8.78
C ARG A 111 -1.92 9.35 7.42
N ARG A 112 -0.84 9.00 6.70
CA ARG A 112 -0.92 8.45 5.34
C ARG A 112 -1.57 7.07 5.31
N VAL A 113 -1.31 6.25 6.33
CA VAL A 113 -1.98 4.95 6.48
C VAL A 113 -3.48 5.13 6.68
N ALA A 114 -3.89 6.02 7.59
CA ALA A 114 -5.31 6.30 7.82
C ALA A 114 -6.01 6.87 6.56
N GLU A 115 -5.36 7.81 5.85
CA GLU A 115 -5.87 8.35 4.59
C GLU A 115 -6.05 7.24 3.54
N TYR A 116 -5.08 6.34 3.38
CA TYR A 116 -5.19 5.20 2.48
C TYR A 116 -6.36 4.28 2.83
N GLU A 117 -6.46 3.88 4.10
CA GLU A 117 -7.50 2.95 4.54
C GLU A 117 -8.90 3.57 4.42
N PHE A 118 -9.02 4.88 4.67
CA PHE A 118 -10.23 5.66 4.42
C PHE A 118 -10.61 5.63 2.93
N LEU A 119 -9.66 5.92 2.04
CA LEU A 119 -9.89 5.93 0.58
C LEU A 119 -10.26 4.55 0.02
N CYS A 120 -9.70 3.48 0.60
CA CYS A 120 -10.04 2.09 0.26
C CYS A 120 -11.42 1.67 0.77
N ARG A 121 -12.10 2.52 1.55
CA ARG A 121 -13.33 2.20 2.27
C ARG A 121 -13.19 0.94 3.14
N THR A 122 -11.98 0.68 3.60
CA THR A 122 -11.66 -0.42 4.51
C THR A 122 -11.84 0.07 5.94
N ARG A 123 -12.23 -0.83 6.85
CA ARG A 123 -12.30 -0.48 8.27
C ARG A 123 -10.89 -0.13 8.77
N PHE A 124 -10.73 0.99 9.46
CA PHE A 124 -9.45 1.41 10.04
C PHE A 124 -9.58 1.93 11.46
N SER A 125 -8.48 2.00 12.21
CA SER A 125 -8.49 2.49 13.59
C SER A 125 -7.43 3.57 13.82
N ILE A 126 -7.83 4.65 14.51
CA ILE A 126 -6.93 5.70 15.00
C ILE A 126 -7.06 5.73 16.52
N GLY A 127 -5.97 5.44 17.24
CA GLY A 127 -6.02 5.27 18.70
C GLY A 127 -6.93 4.12 19.11
N SER A 128 -7.92 4.40 19.97
CA SER A 128 -8.93 3.44 20.41
C SER A 128 -10.23 3.48 19.59
N THR A 129 -10.27 4.26 18.51
CA THR A 129 -11.49 4.47 17.71
C THR A 129 -11.38 3.73 16.37
N THR A 130 -12.35 2.86 16.10
CA THR A 130 -12.49 2.16 14.81
C THR A 130 -13.54 2.84 13.94
N TYR A 131 -13.16 3.20 12.71
CA TYR A 131 -14.00 3.82 11.71
C TYR A 131 -14.43 2.78 10.67
N ILE A 132 -15.74 2.68 10.43
CA ILE A 132 -16.33 1.81 9.41
C ILE A 132 -16.75 2.69 8.23
N VAL A 133 -16.06 2.55 7.10
CA VAL A 133 -16.41 3.26 5.87
C VAL A 133 -17.41 2.41 5.09
N ASP A 134 -18.67 2.41 5.52
CA ASP A 134 -19.80 1.74 4.85
C ASP A 134 -20.42 2.60 3.73
N GLY A 135 -19.71 3.63 3.27
CA GLY A 135 -20.18 4.55 2.25
C GLY A 135 -21.12 5.64 2.76
N THR A 136 -21.37 5.73 4.07
CA THR A 136 -22.20 6.79 4.67
C THR A 136 -21.41 7.98 5.21
N GLN A 137 -20.07 7.90 5.19
CA GLN A 137 -19.20 8.93 5.78
C GLN A 137 -19.05 10.15 4.88
N THR A 138 -19.18 11.32 5.49
CA THR A 138 -19.11 12.66 4.87
C THR A 138 -17.76 13.33 5.10
N GLU A 139 -17.51 14.45 4.43
CA GLU A 139 -16.28 15.24 4.59
C GLU A 139 -16.09 15.79 6.03
N ALA A 140 -17.17 15.88 6.81
CA ALA A 140 -17.09 16.20 8.24
C ALA A 140 -16.45 15.07 9.07
N ASN A 141 -16.72 13.81 8.71
CA ASN A 141 -16.07 12.65 9.33
C ASN A 141 -14.57 12.63 9.01
N ARG A 142 -14.19 13.15 7.84
CA ARG A 142 -12.79 13.36 7.45
C ARG A 142 -12.08 14.39 8.31
N ALA A 143 -12.67 15.57 8.44
CA ALA A 143 -12.09 16.65 9.25
C ALA A 143 -11.87 16.24 10.72
N GLU A 144 -12.74 15.39 11.27
CA GLU A 144 -12.63 14.93 12.66
C GLU A 144 -11.37 14.11 12.93
N TYR A 145 -10.98 13.20 12.03
CA TYR A 145 -9.76 12.41 12.24
C TYR A 145 -8.47 13.12 11.84
N GLU A 146 -8.52 14.11 10.92
CA GLU A 146 -7.36 14.95 10.58
C GLU A 146 -6.95 15.87 11.74
N SER A 147 -7.85 16.08 12.70
CA SER A 147 -7.63 16.92 13.89
C SER A 147 -7.07 16.20 15.12
N LYS A 148 -6.92 14.86 15.07
CA LYS A 148 -6.39 14.02 16.15
C LYS A 148 -4.95 13.61 15.89
#